data_AF-A0A8T0FDC7-F1
#
_entry.id   AF-A0A8T0FDC7-F1
#
_cell.length_a   1.000
_cell.length_b   1.000
_cell.length_c   1.000
_cell.angle_alpha   90.00
_cell.angle_beta   90.00
_cell.angle_gamma   90.00
#
_symmetry.space_group_name_H-M   'P 1'
#
loop_
_entity.id
_entity.type
_entity.pdbx_description
1 polymer ?
#
loop_
_entity_poly.entity_id
_entity_poly.type
_entity_poly.pdbx_seq_one_letter_code
_entity_poly.pdbx_strand_id
1 'polypeptide(L)'
;MDMIFSLKELVKWLGLTILEILLNLIAVTIFSVMATLKLENYIRMSWWSTFVPLFICDGLNAYFCVIVFIRQYLEGMYKAAALRSSWSFIQLLLVFLFKLLLCLKLEGQKNLVYSEVVSPLFILLMLIMIRACQLN
;
A
#
# COMPACT_ATOMS: atom_id res chain seq x y z
N MET A 1 2.64 1.32 -29.15
CA MET A 1 1.75 0.71 -28.13
C MET A 1 2.44 0.99 -26.81
N ASP A 2 2.50 2.27 -26.44
CA ASP A 2 3.47 2.77 -25.46
C ASP A 2 2.78 3.82 -24.61
N MET A 3 2.01 3.36 -23.63
CA MET A 3 1.50 4.25 -22.59
C MET A 3 1.13 3.46 -21.33
N ILE A 4 2.05 2.60 -20.88
CA ILE A 4 2.09 2.29 -19.44
C ILE A 4 2.90 3.43 -18.86
N PHE A 5 2.22 4.34 -18.17
CA PHE A 5 2.75 5.45 -17.37
C PHE A 5 4.25 5.32 -17.11
N SER A 6 5.05 6.27 -17.61
CA SER A 6 6.50 6.26 -17.38
C SER A 6 6.73 6.02 -15.90
N LEU A 7 7.49 4.99 -15.55
CA LEU A 7 7.76 4.63 -14.15
C LEU A 7 8.23 5.85 -13.36
N LYS A 8 8.91 6.78 -14.06
CA LYS A 8 9.33 8.10 -13.56
C LYS A 8 8.18 9.02 -13.20
N GLU A 9 7.10 9.05 -13.98
CA GLU A 9 5.88 9.78 -13.66
C GLU A 9 5.16 9.17 -12.47
N LEU A 10 5.02 7.83 -12.41
CA LEU A 10 4.39 7.19 -11.25
C LEU A 10 5.18 7.41 -9.96
N VAL A 11 6.51 7.30 -10.03
CA VAL A 11 7.47 7.64 -8.96
C VAL A 11 7.37 9.13 -8.60
N LYS A 12 7.21 10.01 -9.59
CA LYS A 12 7.02 11.46 -9.38
C LYS A 12 5.63 11.81 -8.85
N TRP A 13 4.62 10.98 -9.04
CA TRP A 13 3.24 11.22 -8.58
C TRP A 13 3.01 10.63 -7.18
N LEU A 14 3.46 9.40 -6.93
CA LEU A 14 3.36 8.78 -5.61
C LEU A 14 4.51 9.18 -4.67
N GLY A 15 5.63 9.70 -5.18
CA GLY A 15 6.83 9.95 -4.35
C GLY A 15 7.46 8.67 -3.80
N LEU A 16 7.07 7.51 -4.32
CA LEU A 16 7.58 6.19 -3.96
C LEU A 16 8.86 5.90 -4.74
N THR A 17 9.82 5.32 -4.06
CA THR A 17 11.05 4.80 -4.66
C THR A 17 10.78 3.52 -5.45
N ILE A 18 11.66 3.25 -6.43
CA ILE A 18 11.65 2.00 -7.21
C ILE A 18 11.74 0.77 -6.30
N LEU A 19 12.42 0.89 -5.14
CA LEU A 19 12.54 -0.17 -4.15
C LEU A 19 11.20 -0.52 -3.50
N GLU A 20 10.35 0.46 -3.18
CA GLU A 20 9.02 0.22 -2.61
C GLU A 20 8.10 -0.51 -3.60
N ILE A 21 8.22 -0.19 -4.89
CA ILE A 21 7.50 -0.89 -5.97
C ILE A 21 7.98 -2.33 -6.07
N LEU A 22 9.30 -2.56 -6.05
CA LEU A 22 9.88 -3.90 -6.12
C LEU A 22 9.50 -4.76 -4.90
N LEU A 23 9.56 -4.19 -3.69
CA LEU A 23 9.12 -4.85 -2.44
C LEU A 23 7.66 -5.25 -2.53
N ASN A 24 6.79 -4.35 -2.98
CA ASN A 24 5.37 -4.67 -3.17
C ASN A 24 5.15 -5.76 -4.22
N LEU A 25 5.89 -5.75 -5.33
CA LEU A 25 5.80 -6.79 -6.36
C LEU A 25 6.18 -8.18 -5.80
N ILE A 26 7.28 -8.24 -5.05
CA ILE A 26 7.72 -9.48 -4.40
C ILE A 26 6.68 -9.95 -3.38
N ALA A 27 6.16 -9.04 -2.56
CA ALA A 27 5.14 -9.32 -1.56
C ALA A 27 3.87 -9.93 -2.18
N VAL A 28 3.37 -9.31 -3.26
CA VAL A 28 2.18 -9.75 -3.98
C VAL A 28 2.41 -11.11 -4.64
N THR A 29 3.60 -11.36 -5.16
CA THR A 29 3.97 -12.65 -5.76
C THR A 29 3.95 -13.76 -4.70
N ILE A 30 4.60 -13.54 -3.54
CA ILE A 30 4.62 -14.49 -2.44
C ILE A 30 3.19 -14.75 -1.91
N PHE A 31 2.41 -13.69 -1.75
CA PHE A 31 1.01 -13.78 -1.33
C PHE A 31 0.16 -14.57 -2.35
N SER A 32 0.33 -14.33 -3.65
CA SER A 32 -0.40 -15.06 -4.69
C SER A 32 -0.09 -16.56 -4.61
N VAL A 33 1.18 -16.94 -4.45
CA VAL A 33 1.58 -18.34 -4.30
C VAL A 33 0.98 -18.96 -3.03
N MET A 34 1.06 -18.29 -1.89
CA MET A 34 0.48 -18.78 -0.62
C MET A 34 -1.05 -18.84 -0.68
N ALA A 35 -1.71 -17.92 -1.38
CA ALA A 35 -3.16 -17.90 -1.56
C ALA A 35 -3.64 -19.08 -2.43
N THR A 36 -2.95 -19.37 -3.53
CA THR A 36 -3.26 -20.53 -4.39
C THR A 36 -3.10 -21.84 -3.63
N LEU A 37 -2.00 -22.01 -2.87
CA LEU A 37 -1.75 -23.21 -2.06
C LEU A 37 -2.83 -23.43 -0.99
N LYS A 38 -3.40 -22.34 -0.45
CA LYS A 38 -4.51 -22.41 0.51
C LYS A 38 -5.84 -22.79 -0.17
N LEU A 39 -6.12 -22.25 -1.36
CA LEU A 39 -7.34 -22.55 -2.12
C LEU A 39 -7.43 -24.03 -2.50
N GLU A 40 -6.29 -24.66 -2.80
CA GLU A 40 -6.20 -26.10 -3.06
C GLU A 40 -6.29 -26.98 -1.79
N ASN A 41 -6.57 -26.39 -0.62
CA ASN A 41 -6.66 -27.08 0.68
C ASN A 41 -5.43 -27.88 1.10
N TYR A 42 -4.26 -27.64 0.49
CA TYR A 42 -3.03 -28.37 0.78
C TYR A 42 -2.46 -28.04 2.17
N ILE A 43 -2.77 -26.85 2.71
CA ILE A 43 -2.30 -26.37 4.02
C ILE A 43 -3.47 -25.83 4.85
N ARG A 44 -3.70 -26.41 6.04
CA ARG A 44 -4.62 -25.87 7.09
C ARG A 44 -4.01 -24.65 7.80
N MET A 45 -3.63 -23.61 7.06
CA MET A 45 -3.12 -22.36 7.64
C MET A 45 -4.24 -21.32 7.81
N SER A 46 -4.23 -20.62 8.96
CA SER A 46 -5.09 -19.44 9.19
C SER A 46 -4.80 -18.36 8.14
N TRP A 47 -5.82 -17.55 7.77
CA TRP A 47 -5.63 -16.51 6.76
C TRP A 47 -4.61 -15.48 7.22
N TRP A 48 -4.48 -15.27 8.53
CA TRP A 48 -3.42 -14.47 9.12
C TRP A 48 -2.02 -14.82 8.60
N SER A 49 -1.66 -16.11 8.53
CA SER A 49 -0.30 -16.51 8.12
C SER A 49 -0.03 -16.25 6.63
N THR A 50 -1.06 -16.27 5.79
CA THR A 50 -0.94 -15.97 4.36
C THR A 50 -0.72 -14.47 4.13
N PHE A 51 -1.27 -13.62 5.00
CA PHE A 51 -1.13 -12.16 4.91
C PHE A 51 0.15 -11.59 5.57
N VAL A 52 0.86 -12.36 6.40
CA VAL A 52 2.14 -11.94 7.03
C VAL A 52 3.15 -11.34 6.05
N PRO A 53 3.50 -11.97 4.91
CA PRO A 53 4.48 -11.38 3.98
C PRO A 53 4.03 -10.02 3.45
N LEU A 54 2.73 -9.82 3.26
CA LEU A 54 2.15 -8.55 2.83
C LEU A 54 2.33 -7.48 3.91
N PHE A 55 2.04 -7.82 5.18
CA PHE A 55 2.18 -6.90 6.32
C PHE A 55 3.63 -6.51 6.58
N ILE A 56 4.58 -7.45 6.46
CA ILE A 56 6.01 -7.15 6.60
C ILE A 56 6.44 -6.13 5.53
N CYS A 57 5.96 -6.28 4.29
CA CYS A 57 6.28 -5.35 3.22
C CYS A 57 5.66 -3.96 3.44
N ASP A 58 4.41 -3.87 3.93
CA ASP A 58 3.82 -2.59 4.33
C ASP A 58 4.62 -1.92 5.47
N GLY A 59 5.09 -2.71 6.45
CA GLY A 59 5.94 -2.21 7.53
C GLY A 59 7.30 -1.68 7.06
N LEU A 60 7.94 -2.37 6.12
CA LEU A 60 9.18 -1.91 5.49
C LEU A 60 8.97 -0.62 4.69
N ASN A 61 7.87 -0.52 3.93
CA ASN A 61 7.52 0.70 3.21
C ASN A 61 7.24 1.87 4.16
N ALA A 62 6.50 1.64 5.25
CA ALA A 62 6.25 2.65 6.28
C ALA A 62 7.56 3.14 6.93
N TYR A 63 8.48 2.22 7.24
CA TYR A 63 9.81 2.54 7.78
C TYR A 63 10.62 3.43 6.82
N PHE A 64 10.63 3.08 5.53
CA PHE A 64 11.30 3.88 4.51
C PHE A 64 10.71 5.30 4.40
N CYS A 65 9.37 5.41 4.42
CA CYS A 65 8.68 6.70 4.41
C CYS A 65 9.07 7.57 5.61
N VAL A 66 9.23 6.99 6.80
CA VAL A 66 9.67 7.72 8.02
C VAL A 66 11.11 8.20 7.88
N ILE A 67 12.02 7.40 7.30
CA ILE A 67 13.41 7.82 7.07
C ILE A 67 13.48 9.02 6.12
N VAL A 68 12.72 8.98 5.02
CA VAL A 68 12.67 10.09 4.04
C VAL A 68 12.10 11.34 4.70
N PHE A 69 11.08 11.21 5.55
CA PHE A 69 10.53 12.33 6.32
C PHE A 69 11.57 12.98 7.24
N ILE A 70 12.34 12.18 7.98
CA ILE A 70 13.40 12.68 8.87
C ILE A 70 14.50 13.41 8.07
N ARG A 71 14.91 12.88 6.90
CA ARG A 71 15.89 13.55 6.04
C ARG A 71 15.40 14.91 5.54
N GLN A 72 14.15 14.97 5.08
CA GLN A 72 13.56 16.22 4.60
C GLN A 72 13.38 17.27 5.70
N TYR A 73 13.13 16.83 6.94
CA TYR A 73 13.10 17.70 8.11
C TYR A 73 14.47 18.34 8.38
N LEU A 74 15.55 17.57 8.22
CA LEU A 74 16.92 18.03 8.45
C LEU A 74 17.42 19.01 7.38
N GLU A 75 16.96 18.87 6.13
CA GLU A 75 17.35 19.72 4.98
C GLU A 75 16.67 21.09 4.92
N GLY A 76 15.74 21.39 5.83
CA GLY A 76 15.17 22.73 5.94
C GLY A 76 14.08 23.09 4.94
N MET A 77 13.57 22.12 4.16
CA MET A 77 12.51 22.31 3.17
C MET A 77 11.14 21.92 3.75
N TYR A 78 10.72 22.61 4.81
CA TYR A 78 9.72 22.12 5.76
C TYR A 78 8.29 21.96 5.22
N LYS A 79 7.79 22.87 4.39
CA LYS A 79 6.33 22.96 4.14
C LYS A 79 5.85 22.08 2.98
N ALA A 80 6.53 22.13 1.84
CA ALA A 80 6.09 21.38 0.65
C ALA A 80 6.47 19.89 0.73
N ALA A 81 7.65 19.59 1.26
CA ALA A 81 8.16 18.22 1.34
C ALA A 81 7.45 17.41 2.46
N ALA A 82 7.24 18.00 3.63
CA ALA A 82 6.53 17.34 4.73
C ALA A 82 5.05 17.06 4.38
N LEU A 83 4.38 18.00 3.72
CA LEU A 83 2.98 17.83 3.31
C LEU A 83 2.83 16.77 2.20
N ARG A 84 3.87 16.56 1.40
CA ARG A 84 3.95 15.46 0.42
C ARG A 84 4.21 14.12 1.11
N SER A 85 5.14 14.05 2.05
CA SER A 85 5.45 12.83 2.80
C SER A 85 4.29 12.38 3.69
N SER A 86 3.61 13.33 4.35
CA SER A 86 2.43 13.04 5.17
C SER A 86 1.28 12.45 4.33
N TRP A 87 1.14 12.89 3.08
CA TRP A 87 0.15 12.33 2.16
C TRP A 87 0.47 10.90 1.74
N SER A 88 1.74 10.61 1.44
CA SER A 88 2.19 9.23 1.16
C SER A 88 1.94 8.31 2.35
N PHE A 89 2.16 8.81 3.58
CA PHE A 89 1.89 8.05 4.80
C PHE A 89 0.40 7.73 4.98
N ILE A 90 -0.49 8.69 4.69
CA ILE A 90 -1.95 8.47 4.71
C ILE A 90 -2.36 7.41 3.68
N GLN A 91 -1.76 7.43 2.49
CA GLN A 91 -2.02 6.44 1.45
C GLN A 91 -1.57 5.03 1.86
N LEU A 92 -0.36 4.91 2.41
CA LEU A 92 0.15 3.65 2.98
C LEU A 92 -0.75 3.12 4.09
N LEU A 93 -1.20 3.99 5.00
CA LEU A 93 -2.11 3.63 6.10
C LEU A 93 -3.46 3.11 5.57
N LEU A 94 -4.04 3.77 4.55
CA LEU A 94 -5.28 3.33 3.92
C LEU A 94 -5.16 1.97 3.25
N VAL A 95 -4.05 1.71 2.56
CA VAL A 95 -3.76 0.42 1.94
C VAL A 95 -3.59 -0.67 2.99
N PHE A 96 -2.91 -0.37 4.10
CA PHE A 96 -2.76 -1.29 5.23
C PHE A 96 -4.11 -1.61 5.88
N LEU A 97 -4.95 -0.61 6.12
CA LEU A 97 -6.32 -0.78 6.63
C LEU A 97 -7.15 -1.67 5.72
N PHE A 98 -7.11 -1.44 4.39
CA PHE A 98 -7.78 -2.29 3.41
C PHE A 98 -7.36 -3.76 3.52
N LYS A 99 -6.05 -4.02 3.59
CA LYS A 99 -5.49 -5.38 3.72
C LYS A 99 -5.90 -6.04 5.05
N LEU A 100 -5.91 -5.29 6.15
CA LEU A 100 -6.38 -5.75 7.46
C LEU A 100 -7.87 -6.12 7.43
N LEU A 101 -8.72 -5.26 6.85
CA LEU A 101 -10.16 -5.51 6.71
C LEU A 101 -10.43 -6.74 5.85
N LEU A 102 -9.66 -6.93 4.77
CA LEU A 102 -9.71 -8.14 3.94
C LEU A 102 -9.35 -9.40 4.74
N CYS A 103 -8.26 -9.36 5.51
CA CYS A 103 -7.82 -10.48 6.34
C CYS A 103 -8.89 -10.87 7.37
N LEU A 104 -9.48 -9.88 8.06
CA LEU A 104 -10.57 -10.08 9.03
C LEU A 104 -11.84 -10.67 8.38
N LYS A 105 -12.14 -10.27 7.14
CA LYS A 105 -13.28 -10.81 6.38
C LYS A 105 -13.03 -12.28 5.99
N LEU A 106 -11.83 -12.60 5.52
CA LEU A 106 -11.44 -13.95 5.08
C LEU A 106 -11.34 -14.95 6.25
N GLU A 107 -10.95 -14.52 7.44
CA GLU A 107 -10.96 -15.33 8.67
C GLU A 107 -12.41 -15.68 9.13
N GLY A 108 -13.44 -15.10 8.52
CA GLY A 108 -14.85 -15.41 8.82
C GLY A 108 -15.38 -14.83 10.13
N GLN A 109 -14.60 -13.98 10.80
CA GLN A 109 -14.92 -13.45 12.13
C GLN A 109 -15.96 -12.31 12.14
N LYS A 110 -16.24 -11.68 11.00
CA LYS A 110 -17.25 -10.60 10.93
C LYS A 110 -18.11 -10.65 9.68
N ASN A 111 -19.41 -10.42 9.88
CA ASN A 111 -20.43 -10.13 8.86
C ASN A 111 -20.20 -8.75 8.19
N LEU A 112 -18.95 -8.38 7.90
CA LEU A 112 -18.59 -7.11 7.28
C LEU A 112 -19.15 -7.06 5.87
N VAL A 113 -19.90 -6.02 5.54
CA VAL A 113 -20.46 -5.85 4.19
C VAL A 113 -19.30 -5.55 3.24
N TYR A 114 -19.34 -6.08 2.01
CA TYR A 114 -18.32 -5.80 0.99
C TYR A 114 -18.06 -4.29 0.80
N SER A 115 -19.07 -3.45 1.04
CA SER A 115 -18.95 -1.98 1.08
C SER A 115 -17.94 -1.45 2.10
N GLU A 116 -17.87 -2.01 3.31
CA GLU A 116 -16.95 -1.52 4.35
C GLU A 116 -15.50 -1.83 4.01
N VAL A 117 -15.26 -3.00 3.40
CA VAL A 117 -13.92 -3.41 2.98
C VAL A 117 -13.40 -2.54 1.84
N VAL A 118 -14.25 -2.15 0.88
CA VAL A 118 -13.81 -1.37 -0.29
C VAL A 118 -13.76 0.14 -0.03
N SER A 119 -14.41 0.64 1.02
CA SER A 119 -14.40 2.05 1.43
C SER A 119 -13.00 2.72 1.45
N PRO A 120 -11.97 2.16 2.12
CA PRO A 120 -10.62 2.75 2.11
C PRO A 120 -10.00 2.84 0.71
N LEU A 121 -10.35 1.94 -0.21
CA LEU A 121 -9.85 1.93 -1.58
C LEU A 121 -10.47 3.06 -2.42
N PHE A 122 -11.77 3.34 -2.21
CA PHE A 122 -12.43 4.49 -2.84
C PHE A 122 -11.84 5.82 -2.36
N ILE A 123 -11.58 5.95 -1.05
CA ILE A 123 -10.96 7.16 -0.49
C ILE A 123 -9.55 7.34 -1.06
N LEU A 124 -8.77 6.25 -1.16
CA LEU A 124 -7.44 6.28 -1.77
C LEU A 124 -7.50 6.80 -3.22
N LEU A 125 -8.44 6.29 -4.02
CA LEU A 125 -8.60 6.69 -5.42
C LEU A 125 -8.96 8.19 -5.53
N MET A 126 -9.86 8.68 -4.67
CA MET A 126 -10.24 10.08 -4.64
C MET A 126 -9.05 10.98 -4.24
N LEU A 127 -8.22 10.56 -3.28
CA LEU A 127 -7.01 11.28 -2.87
C LEU A 127 -5.97 11.35 -4.01
N ILE A 128 -5.79 10.28 -4.79
CA ILE A 128 -4.89 10.27 -5.95
C ILE A 128 -5.41 11.23 -7.03
N MET A 129 -6.72 11.25 -7.28
CA MET A 129 -7.34 12.14 -8.26
C MET A 129 -7.17 13.62 -7.89
N ILE A 130 -7.33 13.98 -6.62
CA ILE A 130 -7.12 15.36 -6.15
C ILE A 130 -5.65 15.79 -6.38
N ARG A 131 -4.69 14.91 -6.07
CA ARG A 131 -3.26 15.16 -6.31
C ARG A 131 -2.94 15.33 -7.78
N ALA A 132 -3.54 14.54 -8.65
CA ALA A 132 -3.39 14.64 -10.10
C ALA A 132 -3.75 16.05 -10.60
N CYS A 133 -4.84 16.63 -10.10
CA CYS A 133 -5.27 17.98 -10.47
C CYS A 133 -4.39 19.10 -9.89
N GLN A 134 -3.75 18.90 -8.73
CA GLN A 134 -2.86 19.91 -8.13
C GLN A 134 -1.44 19.93 -8.73
N LEU A 135 -1.08 18.91 -9.52
CA LEU A 135 0.25 18.79 -10.12
C LEU A 135 0.33 19.37 -11.55
N ASN A 136 -0.79 19.85 -12.09
CA ASN A 136 -0.94 20.45 -13.42
C ASN A 136 -1.12 21.97 -13.30
#